data_AF-A0A1G0B1J3-F1
#
_entry.id   AF-A0A1G0B1J3-F1
#
_cell.length_a   1.000
_cell.length_b   1.000
_cell.length_c   1.000
_cell.angle_alpha   90.00
_cell.angle_beta   90.00
_cell.angle_gamma   90.00
#
_symmetry.space_group_name_H-M   'P 1'
#
loop_
_entity.id
_entity.type
_entity.pdbx_description
1 polymer ?
#
loop_
_entity_poly.entity_id
_entity_poly.type
_entity_poly.pdbx_seq_one_letter_code
_entity_poly.pdbx_strand_id
1 'polypeptide(L)'
;MTTDFDFFKTEMPESRKADFYLGCLNGCVFIDLNQSSENLISLSRISFDGFGCCDLKDTTNNLNLELSKQFLEEIKKDELDQEKLTTLIKEIIKINKKHIWADALEEYNLIDNV
;
A
#
# COMPACT_ATOMS: atom_id res chain seq x y z
N MET A 1 15.62 6.84 -12.39
CA MET A 1 14.27 7.29 -12.79
C MET A 1 13.34 6.82 -11.69
N THR A 2 12.58 7.72 -11.08
CA THR A 2 11.56 7.33 -10.10
C THR A 2 10.44 6.65 -10.88
N THR A 3 10.16 5.38 -10.59
CA THR A 3 9.02 4.68 -11.19
C THR A 3 7.76 5.42 -10.77
N ASP A 4 6.98 5.90 -11.73
CA ASP A 4 5.64 6.40 -11.48
C ASP A 4 4.69 5.20 -11.42
N PHE A 5 4.06 5.01 -10.26
CA PHE A 5 3.16 3.88 -10.02
C PHE A 5 1.72 4.19 -10.43
N ASP A 6 1.38 5.46 -10.68
CA ASP A 6 0.03 5.92 -10.96
C ASP A 6 -0.99 5.37 -9.96
N PHE A 7 -0.77 5.67 -8.68
CA PHE A 7 -1.68 5.30 -7.61
C PHE A 7 -3.03 5.99 -7.79
N PHE A 8 -4.10 5.22 -7.65
CA PHE A 8 -5.47 5.70 -7.68
C PHE A 8 -6.29 5.09 -6.54
N LYS A 9 -7.28 5.85 -6.06
CA LYS A 9 -8.27 5.33 -5.10
C LYS A 9 -9.26 4.45 -5.84
N THR A 10 -9.66 3.36 -5.20
CA THR A 10 -10.67 2.45 -5.74
C THR A 10 -11.65 2.02 -4.66
N GLU A 11 -12.65 1.25 -5.05
CA GLU A 11 -13.62 0.63 -4.15
C GLU A 11 -13.52 -0.89 -4.29
N MET A 12 -13.85 -1.60 -3.21
CA MET A 12 -13.88 -3.05 -3.17
C MET A 12 -15.25 -3.54 -2.70
N PRO A 13 -15.66 -4.78 -3.07
CA PRO A 13 -16.91 -5.36 -2.60
C PRO A 13 -17.00 -5.38 -1.07
N GLU A 14 -18.20 -5.29 -0.51
CA GLU A 14 -18.43 -5.25 0.95
C GLU A 14 -17.83 -6.45 1.73
N SER A 15 -17.58 -7.57 1.04
CA SER A 15 -16.93 -8.75 1.60
C SER A 15 -15.43 -8.57 1.87
N ARG A 16 -14.79 -7.58 1.23
CA ARG A 16 -13.38 -7.19 1.40
C ARG A 16 -13.34 -5.85 2.11
N LYS A 17 -13.27 -5.88 3.44
CA LYS A 17 -13.26 -4.67 4.29
C LYS A 17 -11.85 -4.17 4.57
N ALA A 18 -11.63 -2.90 4.27
CA ALA A 18 -10.53 -2.06 4.71
C ALA A 18 -10.97 -0.59 4.73
N ASP A 19 -10.18 0.27 5.38
CA ASP A 19 -10.48 1.70 5.47
C ASP A 19 -10.11 2.46 4.19
N PHE A 20 -9.06 2.04 3.50
CA PHE A 20 -8.63 2.62 2.23
C PHE A 20 -8.25 1.53 1.22
N TYR A 21 -8.59 1.76 -0.05
CA TYR A 21 -8.19 0.90 -1.16
C TYR A 21 -7.44 1.73 -2.21
N LEU A 22 -6.26 1.25 -2.56
CA LEU A 22 -5.46 1.80 -3.64
C LEU A 22 -5.25 0.75 -4.72
N GLY A 23 -5.28 1.18 -5.97
CA GLY A 23 -4.71 0.45 -7.09
C GLY A 23 -3.49 1.19 -7.63
N CYS A 24 -2.57 0.47 -8.28
CA CYS A 24 -1.49 1.06 -9.05
C CYS A 24 -1.10 0.16 -10.22
N LEU A 25 -0.23 0.67 -11.09
CA LEU A 25 0.28 -0.04 -12.28
C LEU A 25 -0.87 -0.57 -13.16
N ASN A 26 -1.79 0.32 -13.54
CA ASN A 26 -3.00 0.01 -14.31
C ASN A 26 -3.89 -1.07 -13.66
N GLY A 27 -3.87 -1.17 -12.33
CA GLY A 27 -4.68 -2.13 -11.59
C GLY A 27 -4.08 -3.53 -11.48
N CYS A 28 -2.82 -3.73 -11.88
CA CYS A 28 -2.12 -4.99 -11.64
C CYS A 28 -1.81 -5.22 -10.15
N VAL A 29 -1.80 -4.15 -9.34
CA VAL A 29 -1.55 -4.22 -7.90
C VAL A 29 -2.66 -3.51 -7.15
N PHE A 30 -3.22 -4.18 -6.12
CA PHE A 30 -4.18 -3.59 -5.19
C PHE A 30 -3.67 -3.67 -3.77
N ILE A 31 -3.87 -2.58 -3.02
CA ILE A 31 -3.35 -2.38 -1.68
C ILE A 31 -4.51 -1.96 -0.78
N ASP A 32 -4.75 -2.74 0.27
CA ASP A 32 -5.76 -2.43 1.28
C ASP A 32 -5.06 -1.95 2.55
N LEU A 33 -5.50 -0.82 3.06
CA LEU A 33 -4.91 -0.17 4.22
C LEU A 33 -5.98 0.06 5.28
N ASN A 34 -5.59 -0.11 6.54
CA ASN A 34 -6.45 0.19 7.69
C ASN A 34 -5.85 1.30 8.54
N GLN A 35 -6.73 2.03 9.20
CA GLN A 35 -6.43 3.05 10.17
C GLN A 35 -6.75 2.52 11.57
N SER A 36 -5.75 2.51 12.46
CA SER A 36 -5.98 2.21 13.86
C SER A 36 -6.70 3.35 14.59
N SER A 37 -7.20 3.09 15.81
CA SER A 37 -7.72 4.14 16.70
C SER A 37 -6.70 5.23 17.06
N GLU A 38 -5.41 4.95 16.89
CA GLU A 38 -4.30 5.89 17.09
C GLU A 38 -3.89 6.62 15.80
N ASN A 39 -4.69 6.48 14.73
CA ASN A 39 -4.42 7.02 13.39
C ASN A 39 -3.13 6.47 12.75
N LEU A 40 -2.72 5.25 13.11
CA LEU A 40 -1.61 4.57 12.44
C LEU A 40 -2.11 3.78 11.24
N ILE A 41 -1.38 3.86 10.14
CA ILE A 41 -1.72 3.16 8.89
C ILE A 41 -1.04 1.80 8.86
N SER A 42 -1.81 0.75 8.58
CA SER A 42 -1.34 -0.62 8.45
C SER A 42 -1.70 -1.21 7.09
N LEU A 43 -0.84 -2.10 6.58
CA LEU A 43 -1.10 -2.87 5.36
C LEU A 43 -1.94 -4.09 5.73
N SER A 44 -3.21 -4.10 5.33
CA SER A 44 -4.09 -5.24 5.58
C SER A 44 -3.94 -6.32 4.53
N ARG A 45 -3.73 -5.92 3.27
CA ARG A 45 -3.67 -6.83 2.14
C ARG A 45 -2.93 -6.18 0.99
N ILE A 46 -2.21 -6.99 0.24
CA ILE A 46 -1.70 -6.61 -1.07
C ILE A 46 -1.91 -7.76 -2.05
N SER A 47 -2.34 -7.45 -3.26
CA SER A 47 -2.52 -8.45 -4.33
C SER A 47 -1.84 -8.01 -5.61
N PHE A 48 -1.32 -8.99 -6.33
CA PHE A 48 -0.57 -8.83 -7.56
C PHE A 48 -1.13 -9.75 -8.63
N ASP A 49 -1.32 -9.22 -9.83
CA ASP A 49 -1.63 -10.04 -11.00
C ASP A 49 -0.50 -11.05 -11.25
N GLY A 50 -0.88 -12.29 -11.53
CA GLY A 50 0.05 -13.40 -11.75
C GLY A 50 0.56 -14.11 -10.49
N PHE A 51 0.47 -13.50 -9.31
CA PHE A 51 0.91 -14.12 -8.05
C PHE A 51 -0.26 -14.45 -7.11
N GLY A 52 -1.26 -13.56 -7.02
CA GLY A 52 -2.41 -13.69 -6.12
C GLY A 52 -2.42 -12.66 -4.98
N CYS A 53 -2.81 -13.06 -3.77
CA CYS A 53 -3.06 -12.15 -2.65
C CYS A 53 -2.30 -12.55 -1.37
N CYS A 54 -1.64 -11.58 -0.74
CA CYS A 54 -1.12 -11.67 0.62
C CYS A 54 -2.10 -10.98 1.58
N ASP A 55 -2.66 -11.73 2.53
CA ASP A 55 -3.51 -11.18 3.62
C ASP A 55 -2.66 -11.05 4.89
N LEU A 56 -2.56 -9.83 5.42
CA LEU A 56 -1.64 -9.41 6.48
C LEU A 56 -2.36 -9.11 7.80
N LYS A 57 -3.65 -9.50 7.93
CA LYS A 57 -4.55 -9.15 9.05
C LYS A 57 -4.01 -9.34 10.47
N ASP A 58 -3.02 -10.22 10.69
CA ASP A 58 -2.43 -10.48 12.01
C ASP A 58 -1.07 -9.81 12.23
N THR A 59 -0.59 -9.00 11.27
CA THR A 59 0.70 -8.30 11.36
C THR A 59 0.49 -6.84 11.73
N THR A 60 1.14 -6.41 12.82
CA THR A 60 0.94 -5.10 13.46
C THR A 60 1.94 -4.04 13.01
N ASN A 61 2.69 -4.30 11.92
CA ASN A 61 3.72 -3.35 11.52
C ASN A 61 3.11 -2.20 10.73
N ASN A 62 2.95 -1.09 11.44
CA ASN A 62 2.33 0.12 10.94
C ASN A 62 3.39 1.11 10.47
N LEU A 63 2.96 2.07 9.66
CA LEU A 63 3.70 3.32 9.53
C LEU A 63 3.79 4.00 10.91
N ASN A 64 4.87 4.76 11.13
CA ASN A 64 4.97 5.60 12.31
C ASN A 64 3.93 6.74 12.26
N LEU A 65 3.78 7.47 13.37
CA LEU A 65 2.77 8.53 13.49
C LEU A 65 2.92 9.64 12.43
N GLU A 66 4.16 10.03 12.12
CA GLU A 66 4.44 11.09 11.15
C GLU A 66 4.05 10.67 9.73
N LEU A 67 4.50 9.50 9.29
CA LEU A 67 4.19 8.95 7.97
C LEU A 67 2.70 8.61 7.84
N SER A 68 2.07 8.11 8.90
CA SER A 68 0.63 7.86 8.92
C SER A 68 -0.17 9.16 8.75
N LYS A 69 0.26 10.24 9.40
CA LYS A 69 -0.35 11.56 9.23
C LYS A 69 -0.18 12.06 7.79
N GLN A 70 1.02 11.94 7.22
CA GLN A 70 1.26 12.32 5.83
C GLN A 70 0.38 11.53 4.85
N PHE A 71 0.24 10.22 5.06
CA PHE A 71 -0.66 9.38 4.27
C PHE A 71 -2.11 9.86 4.37
N LEU A 72 -2.60 10.10 5.59
CA LEU A 72 -3.97 10.57 5.82
C LEU A 72 -4.25 11.95 5.21
N GLU A 73 -3.26 12.83 5.18
CA GLU A 73 -3.35 14.13 4.50
C GLU A 73 -3.38 13.97 2.98
N GLU A 74 -2.56 13.06 2.43
CA GLU A 74 -2.48 12.79 0.99
C GLU A 74 -3.76 12.12 0.46
N ILE A 75 -4.24 11.06 1.13
CA ILE A 75 -5.39 10.28 0.68
C ILE A 75 -6.70 11.08 0.72
N LYS A 76 -6.75 12.23 1.41
CA LYS A 76 -7.91 13.12 1.45
C LYS A 76 -7.97 14.10 0.29
N LYS A 77 -6.88 14.26 -0.48
CA LYS A 77 -6.86 15.17 -1.65
C LYS A 77 -7.61 14.58 -2.83
N ASP A 78 -8.14 15.42 -3.69
CA ASP A 78 -8.77 14.98 -4.95
C ASP A 78 -7.73 14.43 -5.93
N GLU A 79 -6.59 15.12 -6.01
CA GLU A 79 -5.42 14.70 -6.80
C GLU A 79 -4.31 14.19 -5.87
N LEU A 80 -3.81 12.99 -6.16
CA LEU A 80 -2.80 12.32 -5.35
C LEU A 80 -1.39 12.73 -5.80
N ASP A 81 -0.56 13.13 -4.85
CA ASP A 81 0.87 13.32 -5.05
C ASP A 81 1.58 11.97 -5.17
N GLN A 82 1.87 11.56 -6.40
CA GLN A 82 2.45 10.26 -6.72
C GLN A 82 3.83 10.03 -6.07
N GLU A 83 4.66 11.07 -5.94
CA GLU A 83 5.99 10.95 -5.35
C GLU A 83 5.91 10.70 -3.84
N LYS A 84 5.04 11.47 -3.15
CA LYS A 84 4.78 11.26 -1.73
C LYS A 84 4.16 9.90 -1.46
N LEU A 85 3.15 9.53 -2.24
CA LEU A 85 2.45 8.27 -2.04
C LEU A 85 3.35 7.07 -2.33
N THR A 86 4.20 7.15 -3.36
CA THR A 86 5.24 6.14 -3.63
C THR A 86 6.14 5.93 -2.41
N THR A 87 6.62 7.02 -1.80
CA THR A 87 7.48 6.93 -0.62
C THR A 87 6.78 6.24 0.55
N LEU A 88 5.53 6.62 0.82
CA LEU A 88 4.73 6.05 1.91
C LEU A 88 4.40 4.57 1.69
N ILE A 89 3.99 4.22 0.47
CA ILE A 89 3.64 2.83 0.10
C ILE A 89 4.88 1.93 0.08
N LYS A 90 6.02 2.40 -0.43
CA LYS A 90 7.27 1.63 -0.35
C LYS A 90 7.68 1.39 1.09
N GLU A 91 7.54 2.37 1.97
CA GLU A 91 7.92 2.21 3.38
C GLU A 91 7.02 1.18 4.08
N ILE A 92 5.69 1.23 3.88
CA ILE A 92 4.80 0.24 4.52
C ILE A 92 5.01 -1.18 3.97
N ILE A 93 5.30 -1.32 2.67
CA ILE A 93 5.66 -2.59 2.04
C ILE A 93 6.97 -3.11 2.62
N LYS A 94 8.00 -2.26 2.72
CA LYS A 94 9.32 -2.62 3.25
C LYS A 94 9.25 -3.11 4.69
N ILE A 95 8.47 -2.43 5.53
CA ILE A 95 8.21 -2.82 6.92
C ILE A 95 7.57 -4.23 6.97
N ASN A 96 6.68 -4.53 6.03
CA ASN A 96 5.93 -5.78 5.96
C ASN A 96 6.50 -6.83 5.00
N LYS A 97 7.68 -6.59 4.40
CA LYS A 97 8.23 -7.38 3.28
C LYS A 97 8.34 -8.88 3.54
N LYS A 98 8.51 -9.28 4.81
CA LYS A 98 8.61 -10.70 5.21
C LYS A 98 7.29 -11.47 5.03
N HIS A 99 6.19 -10.77 4.85
CA HIS A 99 4.84 -11.32 4.72
C HIS A 99 4.29 -11.19 3.29
N ILE A 100 5.11 -10.71 2.36
CA ILE A 100 4.76 -10.46 0.97
C ILE A 100 5.70 -11.28 0.09
N TRP A 101 5.24 -11.74 -1.07
CA TRP A 101 6.07 -12.47 -2.00
C TRP A 101 7.19 -11.59 -2.56
N ALA A 102 8.43 -12.00 -2.34
CA ALA A 102 9.61 -11.21 -2.70
C ALA A 102 9.76 -11.07 -4.23
N ASP A 103 9.49 -12.13 -4.97
CA ASP A 103 9.46 -12.15 -6.43
C ASP A 103 8.40 -11.20 -7.00
N ALA A 104 7.21 -11.13 -6.40
CA ALA A 104 6.20 -10.14 -6.79
C ALA A 104 6.68 -8.69 -6.52
N LEU A 105 7.28 -8.43 -5.36
CA LEU A 105 7.80 -7.11 -5.03
C LEU A 105 8.92 -6.66 -5.98
N GLU A 106 9.78 -7.58 -6.41
CA GLU A 106 10.82 -7.35 -7.41
C GLU A 106 10.22 -7.10 -8.80
N GLU A 107 9.30 -7.95 -9.26
CA GLU A 107 8.66 -7.83 -10.57
C GLU A 107 7.96 -6.48 -10.76
N TYR A 108 7.24 -6.03 -9.73
CA TYR A 108 6.50 -4.76 -9.74
C TYR A 108 7.35 -3.57 -9.27
N ASN A 109 8.65 -3.73 -9.02
CA ASN A 109 9.58 -2.67 -8.57
C ASN A 109 9.18 -1.94 -7.27
N LEU A 110 8.44 -2.61 -6.39
CA LEU A 110 7.92 -2.05 -5.13
C LEU A 110 8.94 -2.09 -3.99
N ILE A 111 10.09 -2.72 -4.22
CA ILE A 111 11.28 -2.65 -3.37
C ILE A 111 12.47 -2.24 -4.21
N ASP A 112 13.42 -1.53 -3.60
CA ASP A 112 14.67 -1.22 -4.27
C ASP A 112 15.58 -2.46 -4.16
N ASN A 113 16.05 -2.94 -5.31
CA ASN A 113 17.04 -4.01 -5.38
C ASN A 113 18.37 -3.44 -4.87
N VAL A 114 18.81 -3.88 -3.69
CA VAL A 114 20.11 -3.53 -3.09
C VAL A 114 21.21 -4.41 -3.66
#